data_AF-A0A937W1U7-F1
#
_entry.id   AF-A0A937W1U7-F1
#
_cell.length_a   1.000
_cell.length_b   1.000
_cell.length_c   1.000
_cell.angle_alpha   90.00
_cell.angle_beta   90.00
_cell.angle_gamma   90.00
#
_symmetry.space_group_name_H-M   'P 1'
#
loop_
_entity.id
_entity.type
_entity.pdbx_description
1 polymer ?
#
loop_
_entity_poly.entity_id
_entity_poly.type
_entity_poly.pdbx_seq_one_letter_code
_entity_poly.pdbx_strand_id
1 'polypeptide(L)'
;MKVLMPPVNQEAHGVMQDEISIFEEFLRKQRLKHSKPRRDILDVFLVSDEHLTAHDLYHQAKARNPSIGFATVYRTLRLLAE
;
A
#
# COMPACT_ATOMS: atom_id res chain seq x y z
N MET A 1 26.33 -3.48 -11.78
CA MET A 1 25.05 -4.13 -12.17
C MET A 1 23.97 -3.08 -12.27
N LYS A 2 23.58 -2.70 -13.49
CA LYS A 2 22.45 -1.82 -13.76
C LYS A 2 21.28 -2.74 -14.05
N VAL A 3 20.35 -2.89 -13.13
CA VAL A 3 19.08 -3.55 -13.45
C VAL A 3 18.24 -2.51 -14.17
N LEU A 4 18.17 -2.66 -15.49
CA LEU A 4 17.24 -1.94 -16.35
C LEU A 4 15.84 -2.44 -15.96
N MET A 5 15.05 -1.58 -15.31
CA MET A 5 13.62 -1.83 -15.15
C MET A 5 12.95 -1.77 -16.53
N PRO A 6 12.13 -2.76 -16.91
CA PRO A 6 11.34 -2.68 -18.13
C PRO A 6 10.29 -1.55 -17.99
N PRO A 7 9.83 -0.97 -19.11
CA PRO A 7 8.87 0.12 -19.08
C PRO A 7 7.55 -0.36 -18.44
N VAL A 8 7.09 0.40 -17.44
CA VAL A 8 5.75 0.27 -16.85
C VAL A 8 4.73 0.37 -17.99
N ASN A 9 4.12 -0.75 -18.33
CA ASN A 9 3.11 -0.84 -19.37
C ASN A 9 1.87 -0.04 -18.93
N GLN A 10 1.34 0.81 -19.82
CA GLN A 10 0.27 1.78 -19.53
C GLN A 10 -1.06 1.16 -19.04
N GLU A 11 -1.20 -0.16 -19.03
CA GLU A 11 -2.37 -0.89 -18.52
C GLU A 11 -2.41 -1.01 -16.99
N ALA A 12 -1.24 -0.99 -16.32
CA ALA A 12 -1.16 -1.11 -14.86
C ALA A 12 -1.80 0.06 -14.11
N HIS A 13 -1.91 1.23 -14.75
CA HIS A 13 -2.50 2.43 -14.14
C HIS A 13 -4.00 2.32 -13.92
N GLY A 14 -4.72 1.54 -14.73
CA GLY A 14 -6.16 1.28 -14.55
C GLY A 14 -6.41 0.31 -13.42
N VAL A 15 -5.64 -0.79 -13.40
CA VAL A 15 -5.72 -1.86 -12.39
C VAL A 15 -5.53 -1.28 -10.99
N MET A 16 -4.44 -0.54 -10.74
CA MET A 16 -4.12 0.06 -9.44
C MET A 16 -5.22 0.96 -8.83
N GLN A 17 -6.07 1.61 -9.66
CA GLN A 17 -7.17 2.42 -9.14
C GLN A 17 -8.35 1.56 -8.64
N ASP A 18 -8.51 0.36 -9.20
CA ASP A 18 -9.55 -0.58 -8.81
C ASP A 18 -9.27 -1.17 -7.42
N GLU A 19 -8.04 -1.64 -7.11
CA GLU A 19 -7.75 -2.18 -5.76
C GLU A 19 -7.89 -1.11 -4.67
N ILE A 20 -7.48 0.11 -4.98
CA ILE A 20 -7.64 1.26 -4.10
C ILE A 20 -9.12 1.49 -3.78
N SER A 21 -9.96 1.52 -4.81
CA SER A 21 -11.40 1.74 -4.67
C SER A 21 -12.06 0.61 -3.86
N ILE A 22 -11.64 -0.64 -4.09
CA ILE A 22 -12.09 -1.82 -3.33
C ILE A 22 -11.73 -1.66 -1.84
N PHE A 23 -10.50 -1.26 -1.52
CA PHE A 23 -10.08 -1.08 -0.13
C PHE A 23 -10.80 0.09 0.55
N GLU A 24 -10.98 1.20 -0.15
CA GLU A 24 -11.73 2.36 0.36
C GLU A 24 -13.19 1.99 0.67
N GLU A 25 -13.83 1.23 -0.22
CA GLU A 25 -15.19 0.72 -0.03
C GLU A 25 -15.27 -0.28 1.14
N PHE A 26 -14.28 -1.16 1.30
CA PHE A 26 -14.17 -2.05 2.45
C PHE A 26 -14.09 -1.25 3.77
N LEU A 27 -13.19 -0.26 3.85
CA LEU A 27 -13.07 0.60 5.02
C LEU A 27 -14.38 1.32 5.34
N ARG A 28 -15.07 1.82 4.30
CA ARG A 28 -16.37 2.49 4.44
C ARG A 28 -17.44 1.56 5.02
N LYS A 29 -17.54 0.32 4.53
CA LYS A 29 -18.47 -0.70 5.06
C LYS A 29 -18.21 -0.99 6.54
N GLN A 30 -16.94 -0.98 6.95
CA GLN A 30 -16.53 -1.18 8.35
C GLN A 30 -16.60 0.10 9.21
N ARG A 31 -17.09 1.21 8.68
CA ARG A 31 -17.11 2.55 9.34
C ARG A 31 -15.72 3.01 9.80
N LEU A 32 -14.68 2.54 9.13
CA LEU A 32 -13.30 2.94 9.35
C LEU A 32 -12.97 4.13 8.46
N LYS A 33 -12.14 5.05 8.97
CA LYS A 33 -11.66 6.17 8.18
C LYS A 33 -10.68 5.69 7.10
N HIS A 34 -10.92 6.12 5.88
CA HIS A 34 -9.85 6.22 4.90
C HIS A 34 -8.91 7.35 5.33
N SER A 35 -7.65 7.03 5.62
CA SER A 35 -6.67 8.00 6.11
C SER A 35 -5.44 7.98 5.21
N LYS A 36 -4.79 9.14 5.07
CA LYS A 36 -3.56 9.26 4.26
C LYS A 36 -2.48 8.21 4.63
N PRO A 37 -2.19 7.93 5.91
CA PRO A 37 -1.27 6.85 6.27
C PRO A 37 -1.64 5.47 5.70
N ARG A 38 -2.93 5.11 5.72
CA ARG A 38 -3.39 3.81 5.20
C ARG A 38 -3.25 3.75 3.69
N ARG A 39 -3.56 4.85 3.01
CA ARG A 39 -3.37 4.98 1.56
C ARG A 39 -1.90 4.86 1.19
N ASP A 40 -1.02 5.59 1.87
CA ASP A 40 0.42 5.55 1.61
C ASP A 40 0.99 4.13 1.84
N ILE A 41 0.49 3.39 2.84
CA ILE A 41 0.86 1.97 3.09
C ILE A 41 0.36 1.07 1.95
N LEU A 42 -0.90 1.23 1.53
CA LEU A 42 -1.49 0.46 0.43
C LEU A 42 -0.74 0.72 -0.89
N ASP A 43 -0.43 1.97 -1.20
CA ASP A 43 0.32 2.34 -2.41
C ASP A 43 1.71 1.70 -2.44
N VAL A 44 2.39 1.59 -1.29
CA VAL A 44 3.68 0.87 -1.20
C VAL A 44 3.48 -0.63 -1.40
N PHE A 45 2.44 -1.20 -0.78
CA PHE A 45 2.14 -2.62 -0.88
C PHE A 45 1.81 -3.04 -2.32
N LEU A 46 0.98 -2.26 -3.03
CA LEU A 46 0.56 -2.57 -4.41
C LEU A 46 1.67 -2.36 -5.45
N VAL A 47 2.60 -1.43 -5.20
CA VAL A 47 3.73 -1.17 -6.12
C VAL A 47 4.86 -2.19 -5.96
N SER A 48 4.85 -2.98 -4.88
CA SER A 48 5.89 -3.97 -4.63
C SER A 48 5.61 -5.26 -5.40
N ASP A 49 6.51 -5.61 -6.32
CA ASP A 49 6.46 -6.89 -7.05
C ASP A 49 7.00 -8.08 -6.22
N GLU A 50 7.47 -7.83 -4.99
CA GLU A 50 8.01 -8.84 -4.07
C GLU A 50 7.21 -8.94 -2.77
N HIS A 51 7.27 -10.12 -2.13
CA HIS A 51 6.71 -10.34 -0.79
C HIS A 51 7.50 -9.54 0.27
N LEU A 52 6.93 -8.42 0.70
CA LEU A 52 7.52 -7.59 1.75
C LEU A 52 7.27 -8.19 3.14
N THR A 53 8.29 -8.15 4.00
CA THR A 53 8.04 -8.29 5.43
C THR A 53 7.34 -7.03 5.96
N ALA A 54 6.68 -7.14 7.12
CA ALA A 54 6.07 -5.97 7.76
C ALA A 54 7.09 -4.86 8.05
N HIS A 55 8.35 -5.23 8.31
CA HIS A 55 9.44 -4.29 8.56
C HIS A 55 9.87 -3.58 7.27
N ASP A 56 9.95 -4.29 6.14
CA ASP A 56 10.27 -3.69 4.84
C ASP A 56 9.19 -2.70 4.41
N LEU A 57 7.92 -3.12 4.53
CA LEU A 57 6.78 -2.25 4.24
C LEU A 57 6.79 -0.99 5.12
N TYR A 58 7.15 -1.14 6.40
CA TYR A 58 7.30 0.00 7.30
C TYR A 58 8.40 0.97 6.87
N HIS A 59 9.59 0.48 6.53
CA HIS A 59 10.68 1.36 6.11
C HIS A 59 10.33 2.11 4.83
N GLN A 60 9.73 1.42 3.86
CA GLN A 60 9.30 2.03 2.61
C GLN A 60 8.17 3.05 2.81
N ALA A 61 7.14 2.71 3.60
CA ALA A 61 6.05 3.63 3.90
C ALA A 61 6.52 4.84 4.71
N LYS A 62 7.44 4.64 5.67
CA LYS A 62 7.99 5.73 6.49
C LYS A 62 8.88 6.68 5.70
N ALA A 63 9.61 6.17 4.70
CA ALA A 63 10.38 7.01 3.78
C ALA A 63 9.47 7.95 2.97
N ARG A 64 8.25 7.52 2.63
CA ARG A 64 7.25 8.36 1.94
C ARG A 64 6.50 9.29 2.89
N ASN A 65 6.15 8.79 4.08
CA ASN A 65 5.41 9.53 5.08
C ASN A 65 5.99 9.30 6.49
N PRO A 66 6.81 10.23 7.00
CA PRO A 66 7.48 10.11 8.30
C PRO A 66 6.54 9.96 9.51
N SER A 67 5.26 10.35 9.37
CA SER A 67 4.26 10.22 10.44
C SER A 67 3.80 8.77 10.66
N ILE A 68 4.12 7.86 9.74
CA ILE A 68 3.73 6.45 9.83
C ILE A 68 4.54 5.76 10.92
N GLY A 69 3.83 5.21 11.89
CA GLY A 69 4.37 4.32 12.91
C GLY A 69 4.22 2.85 12.52
N PHE A 70 5.06 1.99 13.08
CA PHE A 70 5.05 0.55 12.81
C PHE A 70 3.72 -0.11 13.16
N ALA A 71 3.07 0.31 14.25
CA ALA A 71 1.75 -0.17 14.63
C ALA A 71 0.67 0.16 13.58
N THR A 72 0.79 1.28 12.87
CA THR A 72 -0.13 1.66 11.78
C THR A 72 0.02 0.71 10.60
N VAL A 73 1.24 0.26 10.30
CA VAL A 73 1.51 -0.73 9.25
C VAL A 73 0.82 -2.05 9.59
N TYR A 74 1.05 -2.59 10.78
CA TYR A 74 0.39 -3.83 11.21
C TYR A 74 -1.14 -3.75 11.21
N ARG A 75 -1.70 -2.64 11.70
CA ARG A 75 -3.16 -2.44 11.68
C ARG A 75 -3.71 -2.38 10.27
N THR A 76 -2.94 -1.84 9.32
CA THR A 76 -3.34 -1.78 7.91
C THR A 76 -3.21 -3.15 7.26
N LEU A 77 -2.10 -3.86 7.46
CA LEU A 77 -1.90 -5.24 7.00
C LEU A 77 -2.99 -6.19 7.49
N ARG A 78 -3.41 -6.06 8.75
CA ARG A 78 -4.52 -6.86 9.29
C ARG A 78 -5.81 -6.65 8.49
N LEU A 79 -6.10 -5.41 8.11
CA LEU A 79 -7.28 -5.07 7.33
C LEU A 79 -7.19 -5.50 5.86
N LEU A 80 -5.97 -5.60 5.32
CA LEU A 80 -5.73 -6.13 3.97
C LEU A 80 -5.85 -7.66 3.91
N ALA A 81 -5.79 -8.34 5.05
CA ALA A 81 -5.89 -9.80 5.17
C ALA A 81 -7.28 -10.28 5.61
N GLU A 82 -8.26 -9.38 5.74
CA GLU A 82 -9.68 -9.69 6.00
C GLU A 82 -10.43 -9.93 4.69
#